data_AF-F8UHF8-F1
#
_entry.id   AF-F8UHF8-F1
#
_cell.length_a   1.000
_cell.length_b   1.000
_cell.length_c   1.000
_cell.angle_alpha   90.00
_cell.angle_beta   90.00
_cell.angle_gamma   90.00
#
_symmetry.space_group_name_H-M   'P 1'
#
loop_
_entity.id
_entity.type
_entity.pdbx_description
1 polymer ?
#
loop_
_entity_poly.entity_id
_entity_poly.type
_entity_poly.pdbx_seq_one_letter_code
_entity_poly.pdbx_strand_id
1 'polypeptide(L)'
;DGLAAIQMRADPGRRPVIVLHGRLDGLIPVNHSSRPWYAAAVARQPRAELRYYEVAHGQHFDAFLGLPGFATGYVPMQPYLLAAMDLMDARLRGGAALPPSQVLRSAPRNVVVAGEVAPLGAGNLGDWQARPGAGDRIELRDGALRVPE
;
A
#
# COMPACT_ATOMS: atom_id res chain seq x y z
N ASP A 1 -3.04 -20.10 -27.98
CA ASP A 1 -3.57 -19.58 -26.71
C ASP A 1 -2.85 -20.07 -25.44
N GLY A 2 -1.54 -20.36 -25.49
CA GLY A 2 -0.74 -20.84 -24.33
C GLY A 2 -0.24 -19.75 -23.39
N LEU A 3 1.05 -19.41 -23.42
CA LEU A 3 1.66 -18.38 -22.54
C LEU A 3 0.90 -17.04 -22.54
N ALA A 4 0.36 -16.63 -23.70
CA ALA A 4 -0.40 -15.40 -23.84
C ALA A 4 -1.71 -15.36 -23.01
N ALA A 5 -2.25 -16.51 -22.60
CA ALA A 5 -3.46 -16.59 -21.77
C ALA A 5 -3.15 -16.43 -20.28
N ILE A 6 -1.93 -16.78 -19.84
CA ILE A 6 -1.50 -16.67 -18.44
C ILE A 6 -0.60 -15.45 -18.19
N GLN A 7 -0.23 -14.72 -19.24
CA GLN A 7 0.57 -13.52 -19.11
C GLN A 7 -0.24 -12.41 -18.45
N MET A 8 0.31 -11.85 -17.36
CA MET A 8 -0.23 -10.67 -16.71
C MET A 8 -0.29 -9.50 -17.72
N ARG A 9 -1.47 -8.87 -17.85
CA ARG A 9 -1.72 -7.79 -18.82
C ARG A 9 -1.74 -6.38 -18.23
N ALA A 10 -1.72 -6.28 -16.90
CA ALA A 10 -1.82 -5.01 -16.16
C ALA A 10 -2.96 -4.09 -16.65
N ASP A 11 -4.12 -4.65 -17.03
CA ASP A 11 -5.22 -3.82 -17.53
C ASP A 11 -6.19 -3.43 -16.41
N PRO A 12 -6.16 -2.19 -15.88
CA PRO A 12 -7.08 -1.76 -14.84
C PRO A 12 -8.48 -1.44 -15.37
N GLY A 13 -8.67 -1.40 -16.69
CA GLY A 13 -9.90 -0.89 -17.30
C GLY A 13 -10.09 0.61 -17.04
N ARG A 14 -11.35 1.03 -16.82
CA ARG A 14 -11.73 2.46 -16.69
C ARG A 14 -12.15 2.88 -15.27
N ARG A 15 -12.15 1.96 -14.31
CA ARG A 15 -12.59 2.24 -12.93
C ARG A 15 -11.41 2.76 -12.10
N PRO A 16 -11.64 3.59 -11.07
CA PRO A 16 -10.61 3.90 -10.09
C PRO A 16 -10.08 2.62 -9.45
N VAL A 17 -8.77 2.51 -9.26
CA VAL A 17 -8.12 1.37 -8.62
C VAL A 17 -7.18 1.87 -7.54
N ILE A 18 -7.28 1.26 -6.36
CA ILE A 18 -6.29 1.38 -5.29
C ILE A 18 -5.52 0.06 -5.23
N VAL A 19 -4.20 0.14 -5.24
CA VAL A 19 -3.29 -0.94 -4.90
C VAL A 19 -2.66 -0.61 -3.56
N LEU A 20 -2.91 -1.44 -2.55
CA LEU A 20 -2.37 -1.31 -1.20
C LEU A 20 -1.45 -2.50 -0.93
N HIS A 21 -0.22 -2.25 -0.47
CA HIS A 21 0.75 -3.32 -0.21
C HIS A 21 1.69 -2.96 0.95
N GLY A 22 2.01 -3.92 1.82
CA GLY A 22 3.06 -3.76 2.83
C GLY A 22 4.47 -3.89 2.24
N ARG A 23 5.35 -2.93 2.51
CA ARG A 23 6.74 -2.95 2.02
C ARG A 23 7.51 -4.19 2.49
N LEU A 24 7.22 -4.66 3.70
CA LEU A 24 7.89 -5.79 4.34
C LEU A 24 7.08 -7.10 4.18
N ASP A 25 6.24 -7.21 3.14
CA ASP A 25 5.60 -8.46 2.78
C ASP A 25 6.64 -9.50 2.34
N GLY A 26 6.96 -10.42 3.25
CA GLY A 26 7.90 -11.52 3.01
C GLY A 26 7.32 -12.72 2.27
N LEU A 27 6.00 -12.78 2.06
CA LEU A 27 5.35 -13.85 1.29
C LEU A 27 5.21 -13.45 -0.18
N ILE A 28 4.75 -12.23 -0.43
CA ILE A 28 4.51 -11.68 -1.76
C ILE A 28 5.36 -10.39 -1.91
N PRO A 29 6.61 -10.48 -2.35
CA PRO A 29 7.50 -9.32 -2.39
C PRO A 29 6.98 -8.21 -3.33
N VAL A 30 6.94 -6.97 -2.84
CA VAL A 30 6.45 -5.80 -3.60
C VAL A 30 7.13 -5.60 -4.96
N ASN A 31 8.44 -5.88 -5.02
CA ASN A 31 9.26 -5.72 -6.24
C ASN A 31 8.93 -6.74 -7.33
N HIS A 32 8.30 -7.86 -6.99
CA HIS A 32 7.93 -8.92 -7.93
C HIS A 32 6.41 -9.05 -8.11
N SER A 33 5.64 -8.08 -7.60
CA SER A 33 4.17 -8.11 -7.61
C SER A 33 3.57 -6.73 -7.91
N SER A 34 3.21 -5.95 -6.88
CA SER A 34 2.44 -4.72 -7.04
C SER A 34 3.21 -3.57 -7.70
N ARG A 35 4.51 -3.39 -7.42
CA ARG A 35 5.31 -2.34 -8.05
C ARG A 35 5.36 -2.50 -9.58
N PRO A 36 5.77 -3.66 -10.15
CA PRO A 36 5.76 -3.83 -11.60
C PRO A 36 4.35 -3.82 -12.19
N TRP A 37 3.33 -4.32 -11.47
CA TRP A 37 1.95 -4.22 -11.93
C TRP A 37 1.47 -2.77 -12.06
N TYR A 38 1.73 -1.95 -11.04
CA TYR A 38 1.30 -0.56 -11.03
C TYR A 38 2.02 0.25 -12.12
N ALA A 39 3.32 0.06 -12.29
CA ALA A 39 4.09 0.71 -13.35
C ALA A 39 3.55 0.36 -14.75
N ALA A 40 3.29 -0.92 -15.01
CA ALA A 40 2.72 -1.39 -16.27
C ALA A 40 1.29 -0.85 -16.50
N ALA A 41 0.46 -0.82 -15.46
CA ALA A 41 -0.92 -0.35 -15.55
C ALA A 41 -0.99 1.16 -15.83
N VAL A 42 -0.15 1.98 -15.19
CA VAL A 42 -0.05 3.42 -15.44
C VAL A 42 0.39 3.70 -16.88
N ALA A 43 1.41 3.00 -17.38
CA ALA A 43 1.88 3.16 -18.76
C ALA A 43 0.81 2.76 -19.79
N ARG A 44 0.04 1.71 -19.50
CA ARG A 44 -1.03 1.20 -20.37
C ARG A 44 -2.28 2.09 -20.38
N GLN A 45 -2.67 2.63 -19.23
CA GLN A 45 -3.89 3.42 -19.06
C GLN A 45 -3.59 4.76 -18.35
N PRO A 46 -2.90 5.71 -19.01
CA PRO A 46 -2.46 6.96 -18.38
C PRO A 46 -3.60 7.88 -17.92
N ARG A 47 -4.84 7.63 -18.37
CA ARG A 47 -6.04 8.36 -17.96
C ARG A 47 -6.84 7.66 -16.85
N ALA A 48 -6.47 6.43 -16.47
CA ALA A 48 -7.13 5.74 -15.37
C ALA A 48 -6.68 6.34 -14.02
N GLU A 49 -7.60 6.43 -13.07
CA GLU A 49 -7.27 6.86 -11.72
C GLU A 49 -6.70 5.68 -10.92
N LEU A 50 -5.38 5.52 -11.00
CA LEU A 50 -4.64 4.47 -10.32
C LEU A 50 -3.86 5.05 -9.15
N ARG A 51 -4.05 4.50 -7.95
CA ARG A 51 -3.28 4.85 -6.76
C ARG A 51 -2.54 3.64 -6.21
N TYR A 52 -1.29 3.87 -5.82
CA TYR A 52 -0.46 2.90 -5.14
C TYR A 52 -0.06 3.43 -3.76
N TYR A 53 -0.44 2.70 -2.73
CA TYR A 53 -0.13 3.01 -1.35
C TYR A 53 0.73 1.89 -0.76
N GLU A 54 1.93 2.23 -0.32
CA GLU A 54 2.88 1.27 0.23
C GLU A 54 3.08 1.52 1.72
N VAL A 55 2.73 0.55 2.56
CA VAL A 55 2.82 0.68 4.03
C VAL A 55 4.22 0.29 4.48
N ALA A 56 4.97 1.23 5.08
CA ALA A 56 6.39 1.08 5.37
C ALA A 56 6.74 -0.17 6.20
N HIS A 57 5.92 -0.50 7.21
CA HIS A 57 6.11 -1.67 8.07
C HIS A 57 5.01 -2.74 7.92
N GLY A 58 4.27 -2.72 6.80
CA GLY A 58 3.21 -3.71 6.54
C GLY A 58 3.76 -5.05 6.09
N GLN A 59 3.09 -6.15 6.47
CA GLN A 59 3.40 -7.52 6.05
C GLN A 59 2.11 -8.32 5.76
N HIS A 60 2.24 -9.57 5.32
CA HIS A 60 1.13 -10.38 4.80
C HIS A 60 0.13 -10.90 5.85
N PHE A 61 0.62 -11.28 7.03
CA PHE A 61 -0.07 -12.13 8.00
C PHE A 61 -0.43 -11.38 9.30
N ASP A 62 -1.47 -10.56 9.29
CA ASP A 62 -1.92 -9.83 10.49
C ASP A 62 -2.14 -10.74 11.72
N ALA A 63 -2.53 -12.00 11.50
CA ALA A 63 -2.70 -13.00 12.56
C ALA A 63 -1.41 -13.28 13.36
N PHE A 64 -0.23 -13.05 12.78
CA PHE A 64 1.06 -13.27 13.46
C PHE A 64 1.47 -12.10 14.35
N LEU A 65 0.76 -10.96 14.33
CA LEU A 65 1.08 -9.80 15.16
C LEU A 65 0.83 -10.03 16.65
N GLY A 66 0.18 -11.13 17.04
CA GLY A 66 0.11 -11.60 18.42
C GLY A 66 1.32 -12.41 18.87
N LEU A 67 2.20 -12.83 17.95
CA LEU A 67 3.41 -13.59 18.28
C LEU A 67 4.54 -12.67 18.76
N PRO A 68 5.45 -13.17 19.63
CA PRO A 68 6.59 -12.39 20.11
C PRO A 68 7.42 -11.81 18.96
N GLY A 69 7.77 -10.53 19.06
CA GLY A 69 8.63 -9.83 18.10
C GLY A 69 7.93 -9.31 16.83
N PHE A 70 6.75 -9.82 16.47
CA PHE A 70 6.05 -9.37 15.26
C PHE A 70 5.41 -8.00 15.42
N ALA A 71 4.75 -7.76 16.57
CA ALA A 71 4.14 -6.46 16.87
C ALA A 71 5.13 -5.28 16.93
N THR A 72 6.41 -5.59 17.21
CA THR A 72 7.50 -4.61 17.28
C THR A 72 8.25 -4.43 15.96
N GLY A 73 8.03 -5.33 14.99
CA GLY A 73 8.61 -5.22 13.64
C GLY A 73 7.62 -4.72 12.59
N TYR A 74 6.32 -4.91 12.82
CA TYR A 74 5.29 -4.72 11.80
C TYR A 74 4.04 -4.01 12.32
N VAL A 75 3.25 -3.50 11.38
CA VAL A 75 1.90 -2.94 11.62
C VAL A 75 0.83 -3.79 10.94
N PRO A 76 -0.40 -3.86 11.48
CA PRO A 76 -1.50 -4.58 10.84
C PRO A 76 -1.94 -3.88 9.56
N MET A 77 -2.23 -4.65 8.51
CA MET A 77 -2.73 -4.16 7.23
C MET A 77 -4.23 -3.85 7.27
N GLN A 78 -5.01 -4.49 8.14
CA GLN A 78 -6.46 -4.31 8.20
C GLN A 78 -6.93 -2.85 8.33
N PRO A 79 -6.36 -1.98 9.20
CA PRO A 79 -6.76 -0.57 9.25
C PRO A 79 -6.56 0.18 7.92
N TYR A 80 -5.50 -0.13 7.18
CA TYR A 80 -5.23 0.47 5.88
C TYR A 80 -6.20 -0.01 4.81
N LEU A 81 -6.59 -1.29 4.84
CA LEU A 81 -7.62 -1.83 3.96
C LEU A 81 -8.95 -1.12 4.18
N LEU A 82 -9.37 -0.94 5.43
CA LEU A 82 -10.61 -0.23 5.76
C LEU A 82 -10.55 1.23 5.30
N ALA A 83 -9.45 1.94 5.56
CA ALA A 83 -9.26 3.30 5.07
C ALA A 83 -9.28 3.39 3.53
N ALA A 84 -8.68 2.42 2.83
CA ALA A 84 -8.72 2.36 1.37
C ALA A 84 -10.16 2.12 0.84
N MET A 85 -10.96 1.31 1.55
CA MET A 85 -12.37 1.10 1.23
C MET A 85 -13.17 2.38 1.43
N ASP A 86 -12.94 3.12 2.52
CA ASP A 86 -13.60 4.41 2.77
C ASP A 86 -13.24 5.45 1.70
N LEU A 87 -11.97 5.51 1.29
CA LEU A 87 -11.53 6.37 0.19
C LEU A 87 -12.21 6.01 -1.13
N MET A 88 -12.35 4.71 -1.42
CA MET A 88 -13.02 4.25 -2.63
C MET A 88 -14.52 4.53 -2.58
N ASP A 89 -15.18 4.35 -1.44
CA ASP A 89 -16.59 4.69 -1.27
C ASP A 89 -16.84 6.19 -1.49
N ALA A 90 -16.04 7.05 -0.84
CA ALA A 90 -16.09 8.49 -1.05
C ALA A 90 -15.83 8.89 -2.51
N ARG A 91 -14.91 8.19 -3.19
CA ARG A 91 -14.62 8.42 -4.61
C ARG A 91 -15.77 8.02 -5.53
N LEU A 92 -16.44 6.91 -5.24
CA LEU A 92 -17.51 6.36 -6.08
C LEU A 92 -18.85 7.05 -5.84
N ARG A 93 -19.16 7.43 -4.59
CA ARG A 93 -20.44 8.07 -4.22
C ARG A 93 -20.38 9.59 -4.25
N GLY A 94 -19.27 10.17 -3.81
CA GLY A 94 -19.11 11.62 -3.67
C GLY A 94 -18.19 12.27 -4.69
N GLY A 95 -17.50 11.49 -5.52
CA GLY A 95 -16.55 12.02 -6.51
C GLY A 95 -15.25 12.57 -5.90
N ALA A 96 -14.99 12.34 -4.61
CA ALA A 96 -13.77 12.81 -3.95
C ALA A 96 -12.53 12.18 -4.61
N ALA A 97 -11.53 12.99 -5.00
CA ALA A 97 -10.32 12.47 -5.63
C ALA A 97 -9.54 11.55 -4.66
N LEU A 98 -9.00 10.45 -5.18
CA LEU A 98 -8.13 9.61 -4.36
C LEU A 98 -6.80 10.33 -4.08
N PRO A 99 -6.27 10.27 -2.83
CA PRO A 99 -4.95 10.81 -2.48
C PRO A 99 -3.87 10.36 -3.46
N PRO A 100 -2.83 11.17 -3.74
CA PRO A 100 -1.74 10.74 -4.61
C PRO A 100 -1.04 9.49 -4.08
N SER A 101 -0.50 8.67 -4.98
CA SER A 101 0.30 7.49 -4.61
C SER A 101 1.43 7.87 -3.67
N GLN A 102 1.57 7.13 -2.57
CA GLN A 102 2.48 7.49 -1.49
C GLN A 102 2.90 6.30 -0.63
N VAL A 103 4.02 6.46 0.05
CA VAL A 103 4.44 5.61 1.16
C VAL A 103 3.72 6.08 2.42
N LEU A 104 3.03 5.18 3.09
CA LEU A 104 2.41 5.43 4.39
C LEU A 104 3.45 5.13 5.47
N ARG A 105 3.92 6.21 6.12
CA ARG A 105 4.99 6.19 7.13
C ARG A 105 4.45 5.69 8.47
N SER A 106 4.30 4.38 8.56
CA SER A 106 3.87 3.69 9.77
C SER A 106 5.00 3.55 10.80
N ALA A 107 4.66 3.23 12.05
CA ALA A 107 5.60 2.96 13.13
C ALA A 107 5.15 1.72 13.94
N PRO A 108 5.96 0.65 14.05
CA PRO A 108 5.63 -0.51 14.87
C PRO A 108 5.42 -0.17 16.35
N ARG A 109 4.79 -1.07 17.10
CA ARG A 109 4.43 -0.83 18.50
C ARG A 109 5.62 -1.09 19.40
N ASN A 110 5.76 -0.29 20.46
CA ASN A 110 6.81 -0.49 21.46
C ASN A 110 6.42 -1.58 22.47
N VAL A 111 7.42 -2.23 23.06
CA VAL A 111 7.27 -3.12 24.23
C VAL A 111 7.02 -2.26 25.47
N VAL A 112 6.05 -2.64 26.30
CA VAL A 112 5.70 -1.93 27.54
C VAL A 112 6.20 -2.67 28.78
N VAL A 113 6.03 -4.00 28.81
CA VAL A 113 6.57 -4.92 29.82
C VAL A 113 7.07 -6.16 29.07
N ALA A 114 7.99 -6.95 29.62
CA ALA A 114 8.50 -8.16 28.97
C ALA A 114 7.36 -9.09 28.51
N GLY A 115 7.09 -9.11 27.20
CA GLY A 115 6.03 -9.91 26.58
C GLY A 115 4.76 -9.14 26.18
N GLU A 116 4.60 -7.89 26.61
CA GLU A 116 3.44 -7.05 26.28
C GLU A 116 3.83 -5.88 25.37
N VAL A 117 3.04 -5.67 24.33
CA VAL A 117 3.18 -4.56 23.40
C VAL A 117 2.10 -3.52 23.62
N ALA A 118 2.45 -2.25 23.39
CA ALA A 118 1.52 -1.15 23.50
C ALA A 118 0.27 -1.38 22.63
N PRO A 119 -0.90 -0.85 23.01
CA PRO A 119 -2.06 -0.81 22.14
C PRO A 119 -1.73 -0.12 20.81
N LEU A 120 -2.36 -0.58 19.72
CA LEU A 120 -2.26 0.10 18.43
C LEU A 120 -2.96 1.46 18.52
N GLY A 121 -2.26 2.53 18.15
CA GLY A 121 -2.81 3.88 18.06
C GLY A 121 -2.64 4.49 16.67
N ALA A 122 -3.28 5.64 16.44
CA ALA A 122 -3.19 6.37 15.17
C ALA A 122 -1.74 6.70 14.78
N GLY A 123 -0.89 7.05 15.76
CA GLY A 123 0.53 7.33 15.53
C GLY A 123 1.33 6.13 15.00
N ASN A 124 0.82 4.90 15.12
CA ASN A 124 1.45 3.72 14.51
C ASN A 124 1.10 3.56 13.03
N LEU A 125 -0.02 4.12 12.59
CA LEU A 125 -0.54 3.89 11.25
C LEU A 125 0.03 4.87 10.21
N GLY A 126 0.53 6.02 10.66
CA GLY A 126 0.92 7.10 9.76
C GLY A 126 -0.27 7.76 9.08
N ASP A 127 0.02 8.81 8.30
CA ASP A 127 -1.00 9.68 7.74
C ASP A 127 -1.22 9.44 6.24
N TRP A 128 -2.49 9.54 5.83
CA TRP A 128 -2.90 9.56 4.43
C TRP A 128 -2.88 11.00 3.91
N GLN A 129 -1.80 11.37 3.22
CA GLN A 129 -1.60 12.75 2.82
C GLN A 129 -2.32 13.06 1.51
N ALA A 130 -3.17 14.10 1.50
CA ALA A 130 -3.74 14.62 0.26
C ALA A 130 -2.68 15.28 -0.65
N ARG A 131 -1.55 15.70 -0.05
CA ARG A 131 -0.40 16.31 -0.73
C ARG A 131 0.91 15.77 -0.13
N PRO A 132 1.28 14.51 -0.46
CA PRO A 132 2.50 13.92 0.08
C PRO A 132 3.73 14.73 -0.36
N GLY A 133 4.66 14.93 0.58
CA GLY A 133 5.96 15.52 0.27
C GLY A 133 6.78 14.64 -0.67
N ALA A 134 7.88 15.19 -1.23
CA ALA A 134 8.76 14.43 -2.11
C ALA A 134 9.36 13.17 -1.46
N GLY A 135 9.50 13.18 -0.13
CA GLY A 135 9.96 12.03 0.66
C GLY A 135 8.94 10.90 0.80
N ASP A 136 7.68 11.12 0.44
CA ASP A 136 6.62 10.08 0.57
C ASP A 136 5.94 9.77 -0.77
N ARG A 137 6.04 10.67 -1.75
CA ARG A 137 5.32 10.54 -3.02
C ARG A 137 5.90 9.44 -3.90
N ILE A 138 5.02 8.57 -4.40
CA ILE A 138 5.39 7.52 -5.36
C ILE A 138 5.06 8.00 -6.77
N GLU A 139 6.03 7.92 -7.68
CA GLU A 139 5.90 8.45 -9.04
C GLU A 139 6.56 7.54 -10.07
N LEU A 140 5.96 7.44 -11.26
CA LEU A 140 6.62 6.86 -12.42
C LEU A 140 7.44 7.96 -13.12
N ARG A 141 8.76 7.80 -13.18
CA ARG A 141 9.67 8.70 -13.90
C ARG A 141 10.62 7.89 -14.76
N ASP A 142 10.76 8.28 -16.03
CA ASP A 142 11.69 7.63 -16.97
C ASP A 142 11.48 6.10 -17.08
N GLY A 143 10.22 5.65 -16.98
CA GLY A 143 9.86 4.23 -17.01
C GLY A 143 10.12 3.46 -15.71
N ALA A 144 10.64 4.11 -14.67
CA ALA A 144 10.91 3.50 -13.37
C ALA A 144 9.96 4.04 -12.29
N LEU A 145 9.43 3.15 -11.46
CA LEU A 145 8.64 3.53 -10.30
C LEU A 145 9.60 3.97 -9.19
N ARG A 146 9.59 5.27 -8.86
CA ARG A 146 10.31 5.83 -7.73
C ARG A 146 9.46 5.69 -6.48
N VAL A 147 9.91 4.84 -5.57
CA VAL A 147 9.31 4.65 -4.26
C VAL A 147 10.32 5.16 -3.23
N PRO A 148 10.02 6.22 -2.47
CA PRO A 148 10.93 6.73 -1.44
C PRO A 148 11.23 5.70 -0.36
N GLU A 149 12.48 5.63 0.10
CA GLU A 149 12.88 4.81 1.27
C GLU A 149 12.31 5.37 2.55
#